data_AF-A0A0K2SGZ6-F1
#
_entry.id   AF-A0A0K2SGZ6-F1
#
_cell.length_a   1.000
_cell.length_b   1.000
_cell.length_c   1.000
_cell.angle_alpha   90.00
_cell.angle_beta   90.00
_cell.angle_gamma   90.00
#
_symmetry.space_group_name_H-M   'P 1'
#
loop_
_entity.id
_entity.type
_entity.pdbx_description
1 polymer ?
#
loop_
_entity_poly.entity_id
_entity_poly.type
_entity_poly.pdbx_seq_one_letter_code
_entity_poly.pdbx_strand_id
1 'polypeptide(L)'
;MVDGNYSRVRDLLWPAADTVVWLDFSPPVIMGRLLRRTLARTLLRRELWSGNRESLGRVFSRDSILLWALRTYRRRRREYPELFHRPEHRHLRVIHLRSPREVEAWLHAVRSPS
;
A
#
# COMPACT_ATOMS: atom_id res chain seq x y z
N MET A 1 2.42 11.53 -13.43
CA MET A 1 2.38 10.34 -12.54
C MET A 1 1.60 10.74 -11.29
N VAL A 2 0.52 10.04 -10.96
CA VAL A 2 -0.32 10.35 -9.79
C VAL A 2 -0.09 9.28 -8.73
N ASP A 3 0.20 9.69 -7.48
CA ASP A 3 0.42 8.78 -6.36
C ASP A 3 -0.71 8.86 -5.31
N GLY A 4 -1.00 7.72 -4.67
CA GLY A 4 -1.51 7.72 -3.30
C GLY A 4 -3.03 7.71 -3.03
N ASN A 5 -3.92 8.12 -3.94
CA ASN A 5 -5.36 8.22 -3.58
C ASN A 5 -6.35 7.77 -4.65
N TYR A 6 -6.07 6.60 -5.25
CA TYR A 6 -6.78 6.05 -6.40
C TYR A 6 -8.30 5.91 -6.20
N SER A 7 -8.80 5.54 -5.03
CA SER A 7 -10.22 5.15 -4.90
C SER A 7 -11.25 6.25 -5.20
N ARG A 8 -10.92 7.55 -5.07
CA ARG A 8 -11.85 8.64 -5.43
C ARG A 8 -11.64 9.22 -6.84
N VAL A 9 -10.48 8.96 -7.44
CA VAL A 9 -10.08 9.57 -8.73
C VAL A 9 -9.91 8.49 -9.81
N ARG A 10 -10.17 7.22 -9.46
CA ARG A 10 -10.01 6.04 -10.31
C ARG A 10 -10.75 6.19 -11.62
N ASP A 11 -12.01 6.57 -11.55
CA ASP A 11 -12.92 6.60 -12.69
C ASP A 11 -12.59 7.75 -13.65
N LEU A 12 -11.85 8.75 -13.17
CA LEU A 12 -11.31 9.86 -13.98
C LEU A 12 -9.93 9.57 -14.58
N LEU A 13 -9.10 8.78 -13.89
CA LEU A 13 -7.72 8.53 -14.29
C LEU A 13 -7.54 7.28 -15.14
N TRP A 14 -8.36 6.24 -14.92
CA TRP A 14 -8.26 4.97 -15.63
C TRP A 14 -8.58 5.05 -17.13
N PRO A 15 -9.52 5.90 -17.60
CA PRO A 15 -9.73 6.08 -19.04
C PRO A 15 -8.50 6.63 -19.77
N ALA A 16 -7.65 7.43 -19.10
CA ALA A 16 -6.47 8.07 -19.67
C ALA A 16 -5.14 7.39 -19.29
N ALA A 17 -5.18 6.28 -18.55
CA ALA A 17 -3.98 5.57 -18.13
C ALA A 17 -3.67 4.42 -19.10
N ASP A 18 -2.41 4.26 -19.50
CA ASP A 18 -1.96 3.10 -20.27
C ASP A 18 -1.53 1.94 -19.36
N THR A 19 -1.03 2.26 -18.16
CA THR A 19 -0.45 1.27 -17.23
C THR A 19 -0.85 1.55 -15.79
N VAL A 20 -1.30 0.51 -15.09
CA VAL A 20 -1.61 0.54 -13.66
C VAL A 20 -0.65 -0.38 -12.90
N VAL A 21 0.14 0.19 -12.00
CA VAL A 21 1.01 -0.58 -11.09
C VAL A 21 0.26 -0.84 -9.80
N TRP A 22 -0.14 -2.10 -9.58
CA TRP A 22 -0.87 -2.53 -8.40
C TRP A 22 0.09 -3.16 -7.38
N LEU A 23 0.35 -2.42 -6.30
CA LEU A 23 1.13 -2.91 -5.15
C LEU A 23 0.21 -3.68 -4.18
N ASP A 24 0.20 -5.01 -4.30
CA ASP A 24 -0.60 -5.93 -3.49
C ASP A 24 0.28 -6.63 -2.44
N PHE A 25 0.95 -5.83 -1.59
CA PHE A 25 1.82 -6.39 -0.57
C PHE A 25 1.00 -7.15 0.49
N SER A 26 1.54 -8.28 0.93
CA SER A 26 0.88 -9.06 1.97
C SER A 26 0.66 -8.22 3.25
N PRO A 27 -0.45 -8.46 3.99
CA PRO A 27 -0.75 -7.68 5.19
C PRO A 27 0.38 -7.62 6.21
N PRO A 28 1.15 -8.70 6.48
CA PRO A 28 2.28 -8.63 7.40
C PRO A 28 3.35 -7.61 6.98
N VAL A 29 3.60 -7.45 5.68
CA VAL A 29 4.59 -6.49 5.14
C VAL A 29 4.09 -5.06 5.31
N ILE A 30 2.82 -4.81 4.97
CA ILE A 30 2.19 -3.50 5.17
C ILE A 30 2.19 -3.15 6.66
N MET A 31 1.81 -4.10 7.51
CA MET A 31 1.70 -3.95 8.94
C MET A 31 3.04 -3.65 9.59
N GLY A 32 4.07 -4.46 9.28
CA GLY A 32 5.42 -4.27 9.79
C GLY A 32 6.00 -2.91 9.38
N ARG A 33 5.74 -2.45 8.15
CA ARG A 33 6.17 -1.12 7.70
C ARG A 33 5.45 0.01 8.43
N LEU A 34 4.13 -0.10 8.62
CA LEU A 34 3.33 0.89 9.36
C LEU A 34 3.74 0.96 10.83
N LEU A 35 3.93 -0.20 11.46
CA LEU A 35 4.41 -0.32 12.83
C LEU A 35 5.82 0.23 12.98
N ARG A 36 6.76 -0.16 12.12
CA ARG A 36 8.14 0.37 12.16
C ARG A 36 8.18 1.87 11.98
N ARG A 37 7.41 2.43 11.03
CA ARG A 37 7.33 3.88 10.81
C ARG A 37 6.69 4.61 11.99
N THR A 38 5.69 3.98 12.61
CA THR A 38 5.03 4.50 13.81
C THR A 38 5.97 4.50 15.00
N LEU A 39 6.64 3.37 15.25
CA LEU A 39 7.59 3.18 16.34
C LEU A 39 8.80 4.10 16.15
N ALA A 40 9.40 4.15 14.96
CA ALA A 40 10.47 5.11 14.67
C ALA A 40 10.02 6.54 14.95
N ARG A 41 8.84 6.98 14.48
CA ARG A 41 8.34 8.33 14.74
C ARG A 41 8.00 8.60 16.21
N THR A 42 7.64 7.57 16.96
CA THR A 42 7.28 7.70 18.38
C THR A 42 8.53 7.66 19.24
N LEU A 43 9.46 6.75 18.97
CA LEU A 43 10.74 6.56 19.66
C LEU A 43 11.68 7.74 19.41
N LEU A 44 11.84 8.17 18.15
CA LEU A 44 12.64 9.35 17.80
C LEU A 44 12.02 10.67 18.31
N ARG A 45 10.73 10.67 18.68
CA ARG A 45 10.07 11.79 19.40
C ARG A 45 9.98 11.57 20.91
N ARG A 46 10.39 10.41 21.43
CA ARG A 46 10.34 10.01 22.85
C ARG A 46 11.70 9.59 23.41
N GLU A 47 12.80 9.88 22.73
CA GLU A 47 14.14 9.76 23.32
C GLU A 47 14.33 10.64 24.56
N LEU A 48 13.35 11.49 24.89
CA LEU A 48 13.26 12.16 26.17
C LEU A 48 12.15 11.55 27.05
N TRP A 49 12.56 10.60 27.89
CA TRP A 49 12.00 10.31 29.22
C TRP A 49 10.71 9.45 29.38
N SER A 50 10.85 8.41 30.22
CA SER A 50 9.89 7.74 31.12
C SER A 50 8.70 6.90 30.58
N GLY A 51 8.65 5.61 30.97
CA GLY A 51 7.36 4.88 31.14
C GLY A 51 6.72 4.23 29.91
N ASN A 52 7.47 3.50 29.09
CA ASN A 52 7.04 2.97 27.77
C ASN A 52 5.87 1.94 27.72
N ARG A 53 5.18 1.64 28.82
CA ARG A 53 4.08 0.66 28.86
C ARG A 53 2.76 1.22 28.31
N GLU A 54 2.47 2.51 28.50
CA GLU A 54 1.28 3.17 27.93
C GLU A 54 1.39 3.47 26.43
N SER A 55 2.62 3.70 25.94
CA SER A 55 2.93 3.97 24.53
C SER A 55 2.53 2.84 23.60
N LEU A 56 2.78 1.60 24.03
CA LEU A 56 2.40 0.40 23.30
C LEU A 56 0.87 0.27 23.23
N GLY A 57 0.15 0.56 24.32
CA GLY A 57 -1.33 0.64 24.33
C GLY A 57 -1.91 1.61 23.28
N ARG A 58 -1.22 2.72 23.01
CA ARG A 58 -1.60 3.69 21.96
C ARG A 58 -1.25 3.20 20.53
N VAL A 59 -0.32 2.25 20.40
CA VAL A 59 -0.11 1.51 19.15
C VAL A 59 -1.27 0.53 18.93
N PHE A 60 -1.80 -0.09 20.00
CA PHE A 60 -3.03 -0.89 19.93
C PHE A 60 -4.27 -0.04 19.61
N SER A 61 -4.36 1.26 19.96
CA SER A 61 -5.46 2.10 19.45
C SER A 61 -5.33 2.41 17.94
N ARG A 62 -4.10 2.42 17.41
CA ARG A 62 -3.86 2.35 15.96
C ARG A 62 -4.17 0.97 15.37
N ASP A 63 -4.47 -0.07 16.16
CA ASP A 63 -5.05 -1.29 15.60
C ASP A 63 -6.35 -1.01 14.88
N SER A 64 -7.08 0.05 15.23
CA SER A 64 -8.22 0.48 14.40
C SER A 64 -7.78 0.83 12.98
N ILE A 65 -6.66 1.53 12.80
CA ILE A 65 -6.06 1.86 11.51
C ILE A 65 -5.48 0.61 10.84
N LEU A 66 -4.86 -0.29 11.61
CA LEU A 66 -4.28 -1.53 11.10
C LEU A 66 -5.35 -2.54 10.67
N LEU A 67 -6.40 -2.72 11.47
CA LEU A 67 -7.61 -3.48 11.16
C LEU A 67 -8.37 -2.84 10.01
N TRP A 68 -8.51 -1.51 9.99
CA TRP A 68 -9.10 -0.79 8.86
C TRP A 68 -8.28 -0.97 7.58
N ALA A 69 -6.95 -0.89 7.66
CA ALA A 69 -6.04 -1.13 6.54
C ALA A 69 -6.13 -2.58 6.06
N LEU A 70 -6.23 -3.55 6.98
CA LEU A 70 -6.41 -4.96 6.65
C LEU A 70 -7.77 -5.23 6.00
N ARG A 71 -8.86 -4.66 6.54
CA ARG A 71 -10.20 -4.75 5.95
C ARG A 71 -10.23 -4.11 4.56
N THR A 72 -9.62 -2.94 4.42
CA THR A 72 -9.50 -2.22 3.15
C THR A 72 -8.66 -3.01 2.15
N TYR A 73 -7.56 -3.62 2.59
CA TYR A 73 -6.72 -4.51 1.78
C TYR A 73 -7.53 -5.71 1.27
N ARG A 74 -8.21 -6.44 2.17
CA ARG A 74 -9.03 -7.60 1.80
C ARG A 74 -10.12 -7.22 0.80
N ARG A 75 -10.79 -6.10 1.02
CA ARG A 75 -11.81 -5.57 0.11
C ARG A 75 -11.22 -5.25 -1.26
N ARG A 76 -10.13 -4.47 -1.31
CA ARG A 76 -9.47 -4.09 -2.58
C ARG A 76 -8.94 -5.30 -3.35
N ARG A 77 -8.38 -6.30 -2.66
CA ARG A 77 -7.90 -7.55 -3.29
C ARG A 77 -9.01 -8.34 -3.97
N ARG A 78 -10.25 -8.22 -3.51
CA ARG A 78 -11.42 -8.82 -4.15
C ARG A 78 -11.95 -7.97 -5.29
N GLU A 79 -12.07 -6.66 -5.09
CA GLU A 79 -12.67 -5.74 -6.07
C GLU A 79 -11.76 -5.46 -7.28
N TYR A 80 -10.44 -5.38 -7.09
CA TYR A 80 -9.52 -4.92 -8.13
C TYR A 80 -9.42 -5.91 -9.31
N PRO A 81 -9.33 -7.24 -9.09
CA PRO A 81 -9.39 -8.20 -10.19
C PRO A 81 -10.71 -8.12 -10.98
N GLU A 82 -11.84 -7.97 -10.29
CA GLU A 82 -13.16 -7.81 -10.93
C GLU A 82 -13.21 -6.53 -11.79
N LEU A 83 -12.59 -5.45 -11.31
CA LEU A 83 -12.49 -4.19 -12.05
C LEU A 83 -11.57 -4.32 -13.27
N PHE A 84 -10.38 -4.91 -13.14
CA PHE A 84 -9.46 -5.09 -14.28
C PHE A 84 -10.03 -5.97 -15.39
N HIS A 85 -10.98 -6.86 -15.08
CA HIS A 85 -11.66 -7.67 -16.08
C HIS A 85 -12.81 -6.95 -16.81
N ARG A 86 -13.17 -5.72 -16.42
CA ARG A 86 -14.22 -4.96 -17.12
C ARG A 86 -13.77 -4.58 -18.54
N PRO A 87 -14.68 -4.58 -19.52
CA PRO A 87 -14.37 -4.22 -20.90
C PRO A 87 -13.73 -2.83 -21.03
N GLU A 88 -14.18 -1.89 -20.21
CA GLU A 88 -13.73 -0.50 -20.11
C GLU A 88 -12.26 -0.34 -19.69
N HIS A 89 -11.64 -1.40 -19.21
CA HIS A 89 -10.29 -1.40 -18.64
C HIS A 89 -9.37 -2.38 -19.37
N ARG A 90 -9.80 -2.94 -20.51
CA ARG A 90 -8.98 -3.87 -21.32
C ARG A 90 -7.72 -3.22 -21.89
N HIS A 91 -7.72 -1.91 -22.09
CA HIS A 91 -6.53 -1.17 -22.54
C HIS A 91 -5.48 -1.01 -21.45
N LEU A 92 -5.84 -1.24 -20.18
CA LEU A 92 -4.92 -1.06 -19.06
C LEU A 92 -3.92 -2.22 -18.98
N ARG A 93 -2.64 -1.90 -19.10
CA ARG A 93 -1.58 -2.83 -18.69
C ARG A 93 -1.49 -2.86 -17.17
N VAL A 94 -1.91 -3.97 -16.56
CA VAL A 94 -1.85 -4.14 -15.10
C VAL A 94 -0.54 -4.82 -14.70
N ILE A 95 0.28 -4.15 -13.89
CA ILE A 95 1.51 -4.70 -13.31
C ILE A 95 1.23 -5.02 -11.85
N HIS A 96 1.07 -6.30 -11.53
CA HIS A 96 0.78 -6.78 -10.18
C HIS A 96 2.08 -7.09 -9.43
N LEU A 97 2.38 -6.31 -8.40
CA LEU A 97 3.58 -6.47 -7.56
C LEU A 97 3.16 -6.82 -6.14
N ARG A 98 3.45 -8.06 -5.73
CA ARG A 98 2.99 -8.65 -4.46
C ARG A 98 4.04 -8.58 -3.35
N SER A 99 5.27 -8.29 -3.72
CA SER A 99 6.40 -8.25 -2.79
C SER A 99 7.33 -7.07 -3.06
N PRO A 100 8.07 -6.59 -2.05
CA PRO A 100 9.12 -5.60 -2.25
C PRO A 100 10.20 -6.05 -3.25
N ARG A 101 10.50 -7.36 -3.29
CA ARG A 101 11.45 -7.94 -4.24
C ARG A 101 10.96 -7.81 -5.68
N GLU A 102 9.67 -8.05 -5.92
CA GLU A 102 9.07 -7.83 -7.25
C GLU A 102 9.12 -6.36 -7.66
N VAL A 103 8.95 -5.44 -6.71
CA VAL A 103 9.11 -4.00 -6.98
C VAL A 103 10.55 -3.68 -7.36
N GLU A 104 11.52 -4.18 -6.62
CA GLU A 104 12.95 -3.97 -6.93
C GLU A 104 13.29 -4.56 -8.30
N ALA A 105 12.87 -5.80 -8.58
CA ALA A 105 13.08 -6.43 -9.88
C ALA A 105 12.42 -5.65 -11.03
N TRP A 106 11.18 -5.17 -10.83
CA TRP A 106 10.48 -4.34 -11.81
C TRP A 106 11.17 -2.99 -12.03
N LEU A 107 11.61 -2.33 -10.95
CA LEU A 107 12.36 -1.07 -11.06
C LEU A 107 13.68 -1.26 -11.79
N HIS A 108 14.37 -2.38 -11.58
CA HIS A 108 15.57 -2.73 -12.35
C HIS A 108 15.25 -2.95 -13.84
N ALA A 109 14.18 -3.69 -14.15
CA ALA A 109 13.77 -3.95 -15.53
C ALA A 109 13.37 -2.66 -16.29
N VAL A 110 12.73 -1.69 -15.62
CA VAL A 110 12.32 -0.42 -16.26
C VAL A 110 13.48 0.58 -16.34
N ARG A 111 14.46 0.52 -15.44
CA ARG A 111 15.65 1.41 -15.45
C ARG A 111 16.72 0.96 -16.43
N SER A 112 16.70 -0.30 -16.84
CA SER A 112 17.58 -0.85 -17.87
C SER A 112 16.78 -1.17 -19.14
N PRO A 113 16.30 -0.17 -19.90
CA PRO A 113 15.85 -0.44 -21.26
C PRO A 113 17.10 -0.80 -22.07
N SER A 114 17.23 -2.06 -22.48
CA SER A 114 18.10 -2.42 -23.61
C SER A 114 17.44 -2.00 -24.91
#